data_AF-A0A954G6I9-F1
#
_entry.id   AF-A0A954G6I9-F1
#
_cell.length_a   1.000
_cell.length_b   1.000
_cell.length_c   1.000
_cell.angle_alpha   90.00
_cell.angle_beta   90.00
_cell.angle_gamma   90.00
#
_symmetry.space_group_name_H-M   'P 1'
#
loop_
_entity.id
_entity.type
_entity.pdbx_description
1 polymer ?
#
loop_
_entity_poly.entity_id
_entity_poly.type
_entity_poly.pdbx_seq_one_letter_code
_entity_poly.pdbx_strand_id
1 'polypeptide(L)'
;MDDHDPFNEPETVSARARELMPEEFFWDCADESAPFGSDEGFDAYYEWRDWREEHPTRNLCECLSWILEGREADYNPSLYTDEQIQQDLDDPGEAFLAESYDIFTLDTTIIASGLGQLLDEGRIDAEAKPLLMVAVRRQLHPLICFDVHRKTIMEAIERVIQAA
;
A
#
# COMPACT_ATOMS: atom_id res chain seq x y z
N MET A 1 12.82 20.36 -4.36
CA MET A 1 12.62 19.01 -4.89
C MET A 1 13.75 18.75 -5.87
N ASP A 2 14.71 17.92 -5.47
CA ASP A 2 15.51 17.23 -6.48
C ASP A 2 14.57 16.16 -7.05
N ASP A 3 14.47 16.15 -8.37
CA ASP A 3 13.44 15.49 -9.20
C ASP A 3 13.69 13.97 -9.29
N HIS A 4 14.05 13.34 -8.17
CA HIS A 4 14.42 11.92 -8.12
C HIS A 4 13.17 11.06 -8.16
N ASP A 5 12.80 10.67 -9.36
CA ASP A 5 11.77 9.68 -9.63
C ASP A 5 12.41 8.27 -9.63
N PRO A 6 12.10 7.42 -8.64
CA PRO A 6 12.68 6.07 -8.52
C PRO A 6 12.33 5.15 -9.71
N PHE A 7 11.29 5.46 -10.49
CA PHE A 7 10.91 4.69 -11.68
C PHE A 7 11.74 5.07 -12.90
N ASN A 8 12.27 6.29 -12.93
CA ASN A 8 13.20 6.76 -13.96
C ASN A 8 14.67 6.60 -13.56
N GLU A 9 14.96 6.52 -12.25
CA GLU A 9 16.31 6.42 -11.67
C GLU A 9 16.42 5.27 -10.66
N PRO A 10 16.23 4.00 -11.06
CA PRO A 10 16.14 2.84 -10.15
C PRO A 10 17.41 2.58 -9.32
N GLU A 11 18.55 3.17 -9.71
CA GLU A 11 19.79 3.15 -8.93
C GLU A 11 19.72 3.96 -7.63
N THR A 12 18.81 4.94 -7.56
CA THR A 12 18.59 5.79 -6.37
C THR A 12 17.81 5.06 -5.28
N VAL A 13 17.09 4.00 -5.67
CA VAL A 13 16.30 3.16 -4.78
C VAL A 13 17.19 2.31 -3.88
N SER A 14 16.73 2.09 -2.65
CA SER A 14 17.43 1.28 -1.66
C SER A 14 17.81 -0.11 -2.20
N ALA A 15 19.03 -0.54 -1.92
CA ALA A 15 19.49 -1.88 -2.28
C ALA A 15 18.58 -2.99 -1.72
N ARG A 16 18.00 -2.76 -0.53
CA ARG A 16 17.08 -3.72 0.09
C ARG A 16 15.76 -3.82 -0.67
N ALA A 17 15.24 -2.70 -1.17
CA ALA A 17 14.03 -2.67 -1.99
C ALA A 17 14.24 -3.46 -3.29
N ARG A 18 15.36 -3.21 -3.99
CA ARG A 18 15.74 -3.96 -5.20
C ARG A 18 15.93 -5.47 -4.96
N GLU A 19 16.44 -5.85 -3.80
CA GLU A 19 16.56 -7.26 -3.41
C GLU A 19 15.20 -7.92 -3.19
N LEU A 20 14.26 -7.22 -2.54
CA LEU A 20 12.96 -7.78 -2.16
C LEU A 20 11.91 -7.72 -3.26
N MET A 21 12.01 -6.76 -4.18
CA MET A 21 11.13 -6.52 -5.32
C MET A 21 11.84 -6.82 -6.66
N PRO A 22 12.28 -8.07 -6.91
CA PRO A 22 13.00 -8.42 -8.14
C PRO A 22 12.12 -8.49 -9.39
N GLU A 23 10.79 -8.62 -9.22
CA GLU A 23 9.87 -8.73 -10.35
C GLU A 23 9.68 -7.39 -11.08
N GLU A 24 9.63 -7.43 -12.41
CA GLU A 24 9.54 -6.22 -13.26
C GLU A 24 8.28 -5.38 -12.98
N PHE A 25 7.15 -6.01 -12.64
CA PHE A 25 5.89 -5.31 -12.36
C PHE A 25 5.97 -4.37 -11.14
N PHE A 26 6.93 -4.53 -10.22
CA PHE A 26 7.11 -3.56 -9.12
C PHE A 26 7.60 -2.20 -9.61
N TRP A 27 8.16 -2.17 -10.82
CA TRP A 27 8.80 -1.01 -11.44
C TRP A 27 8.07 -0.54 -12.69
N ASP A 28 6.94 -1.18 -13.03
CA ASP A 28 6.13 -0.83 -14.19
C ASP A 28 5.09 0.23 -13.82
N CYS A 29 5.43 1.49 -14.08
CA CYS A 29 4.54 2.63 -13.85
C CYS A 29 3.36 2.71 -14.83
N ALA A 30 3.25 1.79 -15.80
CA ALA A 30 2.12 1.70 -16.72
C ALA A 30 1.19 0.51 -16.42
N ASP A 31 1.54 -0.34 -15.44
CA ASP A 31 0.69 -1.42 -14.98
C ASP A 31 -0.22 -0.95 -13.85
N GLU A 32 -1.49 -0.71 -14.16
CA GLU A 32 -2.53 -0.31 -13.19
C GLU A 32 -2.70 -1.28 -11.99
N SER A 33 -2.17 -2.51 -12.07
CA SER A 33 -2.19 -3.46 -10.96
C SER A 33 -0.90 -3.45 -10.13
N ALA A 34 0.16 -2.79 -10.61
CA ALA A 34 1.39 -2.58 -9.86
C ALA A 34 1.16 -1.61 -8.69
N PRO A 35 1.91 -1.74 -7.59
CA PRO A 35 1.68 -0.92 -6.39
C PRO A 35 1.84 0.59 -6.60
N PHE A 36 2.54 1.00 -7.66
CA PHE A 36 2.79 2.40 -8.00
C PHE A 36 2.39 2.75 -9.44
N GLY A 37 1.74 1.82 -10.15
CA GLY A 37 1.36 2.00 -11.55
C GLY A 37 -0.06 2.51 -11.76
N SER A 38 -0.91 2.47 -10.72
CA SER A 38 -2.19 3.19 -10.74
C SER A 38 -2.00 4.63 -10.27
N ASP A 39 -2.91 5.54 -10.67
CA ASP A 39 -2.92 6.94 -10.22
C ASP A 39 -2.91 7.02 -8.68
N GLU A 40 -3.74 6.21 -8.00
CA GLU A 40 -3.81 6.18 -6.52
C GLU A 40 -2.51 5.69 -5.87
N GLY A 41 -1.87 4.67 -6.44
CA GLY A 41 -0.61 4.13 -5.92
C GLY A 41 0.56 5.08 -6.13
N PHE A 42 0.58 5.75 -7.29
CA PHE A 42 1.55 6.78 -7.62
C PHE A 42 1.40 7.98 -6.67
N ASP A 43 0.20 8.53 -6.56
CA ASP A 43 -0.07 9.68 -5.69
C ASP A 43 0.26 9.35 -4.22
N ALA A 44 -0.16 8.19 -3.71
CA ALA A 44 0.13 7.78 -2.34
C ALA A 44 1.63 7.62 -2.03
N TYR A 45 2.46 7.25 -3.01
CA TYR A 45 3.91 7.20 -2.83
C TYR A 45 4.51 8.61 -2.69
N TYR A 46 4.11 9.54 -3.55
CA TYR A 46 4.61 10.91 -3.47
C TYR A 46 4.05 11.66 -2.26
N GLU A 47 2.80 11.42 -1.87
CA GLU A 47 2.24 11.92 -0.61
C GLU A 47 2.99 11.37 0.61
N TRP A 48 3.40 10.10 0.59
CA TRP A 48 4.29 9.54 1.63
C TRP A 48 5.61 10.32 1.70
N ARG A 49 6.23 10.62 0.55
CA ARG A 49 7.50 11.37 0.52
C ARG A 49 7.34 12.76 1.07
N ASP A 50 6.32 13.49 0.64
CA ASP A 50 6.00 14.82 1.14
C ASP A 50 5.75 14.79 2.66
N TRP A 51 4.94 13.83 3.13
CA TRP A 51 4.71 13.61 4.56
C TRP A 51 6.02 13.32 5.30
N ARG A 52 6.91 12.49 4.73
CA ARG A 52 8.19 12.13 5.32
C ARG A 52 9.16 13.30 5.41
N GLU A 53 9.16 14.20 4.43
CA GLU A 53 9.94 15.45 4.45
C GLU A 53 9.49 16.38 5.59
N GLU A 54 8.18 16.48 5.83
CA GLU A 54 7.62 17.25 6.95
C GLU A 54 7.81 16.54 8.31
N HIS A 55 7.97 15.22 8.29
CA HIS A 55 8.03 14.35 9.47
C HIS A 55 9.25 13.40 9.48
N PRO A 56 10.50 13.92 9.43
CA PRO A 56 11.71 13.13 9.17
C PRO A 56 12.10 12.13 10.28
N THR A 57 11.50 12.24 11.46
CA THR A 57 11.79 11.37 12.61
C THR A 57 10.59 10.52 13.05
N ARG A 58 9.43 10.71 12.43
CA ARG A 58 8.20 9.98 12.75
C ARG A 58 8.22 8.60 12.12
N ASN A 59 7.48 7.65 12.66
CA ASN A 59 7.42 6.31 12.07
C ASN A 59 6.28 6.20 11.05
N LEU A 60 6.28 5.13 10.25
CA LEU A 60 5.25 4.87 9.25
C LEU A 60 3.87 4.73 9.88
N CYS A 61 3.75 4.19 11.10
CA CYS A 61 2.46 4.09 11.79
C CYS A 61 1.81 5.47 11.99
N GLU A 62 2.59 6.53 12.21
CA GLU A 62 2.06 7.89 12.34
C GLU A 62 1.53 8.43 11.00
N CYS A 63 2.15 8.07 9.87
CA CYS A 63 1.61 8.38 8.54
C CYS A 63 0.34 7.58 8.25
N LEU A 64 0.35 6.27 8.52
CA LEU A 64 -0.83 5.42 8.34
C LEU A 64 -1.98 5.85 9.25
N SER A 65 -1.70 6.31 10.47
CA SER A 65 -2.73 6.87 11.36
C SER A 65 -3.31 8.17 10.80
N TRP A 66 -2.51 9.01 10.12
CA TRP A 66 -3.03 10.17 9.40
C TRP A 66 -3.96 9.76 8.24
N ILE A 67 -3.55 8.79 7.41
CA ILE A 67 -4.37 8.24 6.31
C ILE A 67 -5.67 7.61 6.85
N LEU A 68 -5.58 6.89 7.97
CA LEU A 68 -6.71 6.22 8.61
C LEU A 68 -7.55 7.14 9.51
N GLU A 69 -7.31 8.45 9.49
CA GLU A 69 -8.01 9.45 10.30
C GLU A 69 -8.03 9.13 11.82
N GLY A 70 -6.95 8.53 12.32
CA GLY A 70 -6.81 8.09 13.71
C GLY A 70 -7.64 6.85 14.08
N ARG A 71 -8.11 6.09 13.08
CA ARG A 71 -8.94 4.88 13.24
C ARG A 71 -8.18 3.58 12.99
N GLU A 72 -6.86 3.57 13.22
CA GLU A 72 -6.03 2.38 13.01
C GLU A 72 -6.46 1.13 13.80
N ALA A 73 -7.15 1.30 14.94
CA ALA A 73 -7.71 0.18 15.70
C ALA A 73 -8.88 -0.52 14.98
N ASP A 74 -9.65 0.23 14.19
CA ASP A 74 -10.78 -0.28 13.40
C ASP A 74 -10.30 -0.93 12.09
N TYR A 75 -9.12 -0.54 11.60
CA TYR A 75 -8.49 -1.10 10.40
C TYR A 75 -7.76 -2.42 10.69
N ASN A 76 -8.56 -3.47 10.93
CA ASN A 76 -8.08 -4.75 11.46
C ASN A 76 -8.67 -5.95 10.69
N PRO A 77 -8.31 -7.21 11.04
CA PRO A 77 -8.79 -8.40 10.35
C PRO A 77 -10.30 -8.58 10.17
N SER A 78 -11.14 -7.88 10.94
CA SER A 78 -12.59 -7.90 10.70
C SER A 78 -12.97 -7.34 9.33
N LEU A 79 -12.11 -6.53 8.70
CA LEU A 79 -12.36 -5.92 7.40
C LEU A 79 -12.20 -6.86 6.20
N TYR A 80 -11.67 -8.07 6.39
CA TYR A 80 -11.51 -9.06 5.31
C TYR A 80 -12.25 -10.37 5.55
N THR A 81 -13.28 -10.39 6.39
CA THR A 81 -14.19 -11.55 6.44
C THR A 81 -15.10 -11.55 5.22
N ASP A 82 -15.59 -12.75 4.82
CA ASP A 82 -16.54 -12.87 3.71
C ASP A 82 -17.75 -11.95 3.92
N GLU A 83 -18.27 -11.88 5.16
CA GLU A 83 -19.43 -11.04 5.49
C GLU A 83 -19.12 -9.54 5.36
N GLN A 84 -17.98 -9.07 5.86
CA GLN A 84 -17.64 -7.65 5.80
C GLN A 84 -17.31 -7.23 4.38
N ILE A 85 -16.56 -8.04 3.61
CA ILE A 85 -16.26 -7.75 2.21
C ILE A 85 -17.55 -7.73 1.38
N GLN A 86 -18.46 -8.68 1.60
CA GLN A 86 -19.75 -8.65 0.91
C GLN A 86 -20.57 -7.42 1.27
N GLN A 87 -20.57 -6.99 2.55
CA GLN A 87 -21.24 -5.78 2.99
C GLN A 87 -20.64 -4.52 2.34
N ASP A 88 -19.30 -4.40 2.30
CA ASP A 88 -18.61 -3.28 1.66
C ASP A 88 -18.90 -3.21 0.14
N LEU A 89 -19.08 -4.37 -0.52
CA LEU A 89 -19.44 -4.46 -1.93
C LEU A 89 -20.91 -4.14 -2.20
N ASP A 90 -21.81 -4.57 -1.32
CA ASP A 90 -23.25 -4.33 -1.44
C ASP A 90 -23.64 -2.88 -1.10
N ASP A 91 -22.95 -2.28 -0.13
CA ASP A 91 -23.18 -0.91 0.33
C ASP A 91 -21.85 -0.13 0.51
N PRO A 92 -21.21 0.30 -0.59
CA PRO A 92 -19.91 0.96 -0.54
C PRO A 92 -19.94 2.31 0.19
N GLY A 93 -21.11 2.93 0.37
CA GLY A 93 -21.26 4.17 1.13
C GLY A 93 -21.13 3.99 2.65
N GLU A 94 -21.25 2.76 3.13
CA GLU A 94 -21.10 2.41 4.55
C GLU A 94 -19.77 1.69 4.85
N ALA A 95 -18.92 1.51 3.82
CA ALA A 95 -17.61 0.91 3.97
C ALA A 95 -16.70 1.76 4.88
N PHE A 96 -15.66 1.12 5.41
CA PHE A 96 -14.70 1.81 6.27
C PHE A 96 -14.04 2.99 5.55
N LEU A 97 -14.22 4.21 6.10
CA LEU A 97 -13.78 5.48 5.52
C LEU A 97 -14.37 5.82 4.14
N ALA A 98 -15.60 5.35 3.85
CA ALA A 98 -16.31 5.62 2.59
C ALA A 98 -16.50 7.11 2.23
N GLU A 99 -16.40 8.02 3.22
CA GLU A 99 -16.45 9.47 2.97
C GLU A 99 -15.18 10.01 2.28
N SER A 100 -14.05 9.33 2.48
CA SER A 100 -12.72 9.76 2.00
C SER A 100 -12.19 8.84 0.91
N TYR A 101 -12.55 7.56 0.95
CA TYR A 101 -11.98 6.53 0.09
C TYR A 101 -13.03 5.50 -0.34
N ASP A 102 -12.89 4.95 -1.54
CA ASP A 102 -13.47 3.63 -1.80
C ASP A 102 -12.58 2.52 -1.23
N ILE A 103 -13.09 1.28 -1.23
CA ILE A 103 -12.40 0.12 -0.67
C ILE A 103 -11.03 -0.14 -1.32
N PHE A 104 -10.89 0.11 -2.62
CA PHE A 104 -9.64 -0.16 -3.34
C PHE A 104 -8.63 0.95 -3.11
N THR A 105 -9.08 2.20 -3.20
CA THR A 105 -8.25 3.39 -3.03
C THR A 105 -7.58 3.38 -1.66
N LEU A 106 -8.33 3.16 -0.57
CA LEU A 106 -7.75 3.12 0.77
C LEU A 106 -6.65 2.05 0.88
N ASP A 107 -6.96 0.82 0.46
CA ASP A 107 -6.01 -0.28 0.60
C ASP A 107 -4.76 -0.06 -0.27
N THR A 108 -4.93 0.48 -1.48
CA THR A 108 -3.81 0.85 -2.37
C THR A 108 -2.95 1.94 -1.74
N THR A 109 -3.55 2.98 -1.16
CA THR A 109 -2.83 4.06 -0.46
C THR A 109 -2.00 3.49 0.70
N ILE A 110 -2.59 2.64 1.55
CA ILE A 110 -1.88 2.01 2.67
C ILE A 110 -0.69 1.17 2.17
N ILE A 111 -0.88 0.36 1.13
CA ILE A 111 0.17 -0.49 0.54
C ILE A 111 1.29 0.37 -0.06
N ALA A 112 0.94 1.36 -0.90
CA ALA A 112 1.89 2.21 -1.60
C ALA A 112 2.74 3.04 -0.63
N SER A 113 2.15 3.63 0.43
CA SER A 113 2.92 4.35 1.45
C SER A 113 3.90 3.42 2.19
N GLY A 114 3.48 2.18 2.51
CA GLY A 114 4.35 1.19 3.14
C GLY A 114 5.51 0.74 2.25
N LEU A 115 5.24 0.48 0.97
CA LEU A 115 6.28 0.15 -0.01
C LEU A 115 7.15 1.37 -0.34
N GLY A 116 6.62 2.59 -0.24
CA GLY A 116 7.37 3.83 -0.36
C GLY A 116 8.48 3.94 0.68
N GLN A 117 8.19 3.62 1.95
CA GLN A 117 9.22 3.56 2.98
C GLN A 117 10.30 2.52 2.63
N LEU A 118 9.92 1.36 2.08
CA LEU A 118 10.89 0.37 1.63
C LEU A 118 11.76 0.92 0.50
N LEU A 119 11.15 1.57 -0.49
CA LEU A 119 11.81 2.14 -1.66
C LEU A 119 12.90 3.15 -1.23
N ASP A 120 12.52 4.09 -0.37
CA ASP A 120 13.37 5.21 0.01
C ASP A 120 14.34 4.87 1.15
N GLU A 121 13.90 4.07 2.13
CA GLU A 121 14.65 3.82 3.37
C GLU A 121 15.18 2.39 3.50
N GLY A 122 14.78 1.47 2.61
CA GLY A 122 15.21 0.07 2.65
C GLY A 122 14.61 -0.74 3.80
N ARG A 123 13.50 -0.30 4.38
CA ARG A 123 12.85 -0.95 5.52
C ARG A 123 11.35 -0.65 5.53
N ILE A 124 10.60 -1.52 6.19
CA ILE A 124 9.23 -1.23 6.63
C ILE A 124 9.20 -1.28 8.15
N ASP A 125 8.66 -0.25 8.80
CA ASP A 125 8.47 -0.26 10.25
C ASP A 125 7.67 -1.51 10.68
N ALA A 126 8.25 -2.32 11.57
CA ALA A 126 7.68 -3.61 11.95
C ALA A 126 6.27 -3.47 12.55
N GLU A 127 6.01 -2.36 13.25
CA GLU A 127 4.71 -2.05 13.85
C GLU A 127 3.63 -1.68 12.82
N ALA A 128 4.02 -1.24 11.62
CA ALA A 128 3.10 -0.90 10.54
C ALA A 128 2.66 -2.12 9.71
N LYS A 129 3.47 -3.19 9.69
CA LYS A 129 3.20 -4.40 8.90
C LYS A 129 1.82 -5.02 9.11
N PRO A 130 1.24 -5.06 10.33
CA PRO A 130 -0.14 -5.55 10.52
C PRO A 130 -1.18 -4.76 9.73
N LEU A 131 -1.05 -3.42 9.63
CA LEU A 131 -1.96 -2.58 8.85
C LEU A 131 -1.79 -2.83 7.35
N LEU A 132 -0.54 -2.90 6.87
CA LEU A 132 -0.25 -3.25 5.47
C LEU A 132 -0.83 -4.63 5.11
N MET A 133 -0.75 -5.59 6.04
CA MET A 133 -1.30 -6.91 5.84
C MET A 133 -2.83 -6.92 5.76
N VAL A 134 -3.53 -6.04 6.51
CA VAL A 134 -4.99 -5.90 6.37
C VAL A 134 -5.32 -5.45 4.95
N ALA A 135 -4.66 -4.41 4.44
CA ALA A 135 -4.85 -3.92 3.07
C ALA A 135 -4.63 -5.02 2.02
N VAL A 136 -3.50 -5.72 2.11
CA VAL A 136 -3.18 -6.82 1.19
C VAL A 136 -4.20 -7.96 1.28
N ARG A 137 -4.66 -8.33 2.48
CA ARG A 137 -5.64 -9.40 2.67
C ARG A 137 -7.03 -9.04 2.14
N ARG A 138 -7.45 -7.79 2.26
CA ARG A 138 -8.66 -7.27 1.61
C ARG A 138 -8.51 -7.34 0.08
N GLN A 139 -7.40 -6.83 -0.47
CA GLN A 139 -7.16 -6.87 -1.92
C GLN A 139 -6.94 -8.28 -2.51
N LEU A 140 -6.51 -9.26 -1.70
CA LEU A 140 -6.42 -10.67 -2.08
C LEU A 140 -7.73 -11.44 -1.88
N HIS A 141 -8.74 -10.84 -1.27
CA HIS A 141 -9.96 -11.54 -0.90
C HIS A 141 -10.64 -12.13 -2.16
N PRO A 142 -11.15 -13.38 -2.15
CA PRO A 142 -11.73 -14.01 -3.34
C PRO A 142 -12.95 -13.30 -3.94
N LEU A 143 -13.62 -12.45 -3.16
CA LEU A 143 -14.73 -11.59 -3.63
C LEU A 143 -14.25 -10.28 -4.29
N ILE A 144 -12.95 -9.98 -4.21
CA ILE A 144 -12.31 -8.77 -4.75
C ILE A 144 -11.32 -9.14 -5.86
N CYS A 145 -10.47 -10.13 -5.62
CA CYS A 145 -9.35 -10.51 -6.49
C CYS A 145 -9.71 -11.68 -7.40
N PHE A 146 -10.32 -11.40 -8.55
CA PHE A 146 -10.65 -12.43 -9.55
C PHE A 146 -9.58 -12.57 -10.65
N ASP A 147 -8.79 -11.52 -10.84
CA ASP A 147 -7.77 -11.47 -11.89
C ASP A 147 -6.45 -12.12 -11.43
N VAL A 148 -5.89 -12.99 -12.29
CA VAL A 148 -4.68 -13.76 -11.96
C VAL A 148 -3.44 -12.87 -11.90
N HIS A 149 -3.38 -11.83 -12.74
CA HIS A 149 -2.26 -10.90 -12.76
C HIS A 149 -2.23 -10.07 -11.48
N ARG A 150 -3.34 -9.43 -11.12
CA ARG A 150 -3.50 -8.71 -9.85
C ARG A 150 -3.20 -9.59 -8.64
N LYS A 151 -3.71 -10.83 -8.63
CA LYS A 151 -3.44 -11.77 -7.55
C LYS A 151 -1.95 -12.06 -7.40
N THR A 152 -1.25 -12.29 -8.50
CA THR A 152 0.20 -12.54 -8.51
C THR A 152 0.97 -11.37 -7.92
N ILE A 153 0.60 -10.14 -8.29
CA ILE A 153 1.22 -8.93 -7.76
C ILE A 153 0.96 -8.81 -6.25
N MET A 154 -0.27 -8.99 -5.79
CA MET A 154 -0.61 -8.88 -4.38
C MET A 154 0.06 -9.95 -3.51
N GLU A 155 0.20 -11.19 -4.01
CA GLU A 155 0.97 -12.24 -3.32
C GLU A 155 2.46 -11.88 -3.22
N ALA A 156 3.03 -11.22 -4.24
CA ALA A 156 4.39 -10.73 -4.19
C ALA A 156 4.55 -9.56 -3.21
N ILE A 157 3.61 -8.62 -3.17
CA ILE A 157 3.57 -7.54 -2.18
C ILE A 157 3.50 -8.11 -0.76
N GLU A 158 2.66 -9.13 -0.54
CA GLU A 158 2.58 -9.82 0.74
C GLU A 158 3.95 -10.37 1.19
N ARG A 159 4.66 -11.05 0.28
CA ARG A 159 6.00 -11.59 0.51
C ARG A 159 7.00 -10.48 0.84
N VAL A 160 6.95 -9.35 0.13
CA VAL A 160 7.82 -8.19 0.36
C VAL A 160 7.60 -7.63 1.77
N ILE A 161 6.35 -7.38 2.17
CA ILE A 161 6.02 -6.83 3.50
C ILE A 161 6.52 -7.76 4.61
N GLN A 162 6.38 -9.07 4.43
CA GLN A 162 6.87 -10.05 5.41
C GLN A 162 8.40 -10.04 5.55
N ALA A 163 9.14 -9.84 4.46
CA ALA A 163 10.60 -9.91 4.41
C ALA A 163 11.35 -8.58 4.68
N ALA A 164 10.65 -7.45 4.56
CA ALA A 164 11.19 -6.10 4.72
C ALA A 164 11.62 -5.73 6.16
#